data_AF-A0A0B0DBU8-F1
#
_entry.id   AF-A0A0B0DBU8-F1
#
_cell.length_a   1.000
_cell.length_b   1.000
_cell.length_c   1.000
_cell.angle_alpha   90.00
_cell.angle_beta   90.00
_cell.angle_gamma   90.00
#
_symmetry.space_group_name_H-M   'P 1'
#
loop_
_entity.id
_entity.type
_entity.pdbx_description
1 polymer ?
#
loop_
_entity_poly.entity_id
_entity_poly.type
_entity_poly.pdbx_seq_one_letter_code
_entity_poly.pdbx_strand_id
1 'polypeptide(L)'
;MHRTRTLTAAAALLVLPLGGLTGCSSSPAEQPQSMATSSEIADGPTSGIRSQAASPQAGADAAATGQAPAAPVSAPTAQPEGHMTASDTPAPGSQSPEATTASSSATPEPSGSCANTTAEQAVNENIDKVGPAFPEGNVPDAEWLAVDTQTYDPCADLSWVTLTIRGGTASSPSQQMLFHDGEYLGTTTKEGIAFSPETVRLSDSAIQVTYRWAKEGESNAGASGRAVSTYSWNPNTESVDHAGEWPPGIG
;
A
#
# COMPACT_ATOMS: atom_id res chain seq x y z
N MET A 1 -69.62 -2.94 -19.14
CA MET A 1 -69.93 -4.13 -18.31
C MET A 1 -69.40 -3.87 -16.91
N HIS A 2 -70.30 -3.81 -15.93
CA HIS A 2 -70.01 -3.57 -14.51
C HIS A 2 -69.58 -4.85 -13.78
N ARG A 3 -68.67 -4.69 -12.81
CA ARG A 3 -68.51 -5.39 -11.50
C ARG A 3 -67.15 -4.94 -10.94
N THR A 4 -66.95 -4.02 -10.00
CA THR A 4 -67.45 -3.74 -8.63
C THR A 4 -67.20 -4.83 -7.57
N ARG A 5 -66.32 -4.45 -6.62
CA ARG A 5 -66.17 -4.82 -5.18
C ARG A 5 -65.53 -6.20 -4.90
N THR A 6 -64.59 -6.33 -3.95
CA THR A 6 -64.79 -6.03 -2.50
C THR A 6 -63.46 -5.72 -1.77
N LEU A 7 -63.47 -4.66 -0.95
CA LEU A 7 -62.53 -4.42 0.16
C LEU A 7 -62.93 -5.30 1.34
N THR A 8 -61.94 -5.89 2.03
CA THR A 8 -62.12 -6.40 3.39
C THR A 8 -61.11 -5.71 4.29
N ALA A 9 -61.61 -4.79 5.10
CA ALA A 9 -60.93 -4.28 6.27
C ALA A 9 -61.16 -5.25 7.44
N ALA A 10 -60.12 -5.53 8.22
CA ALA A 10 -60.25 -6.05 9.56
C ALA A 10 -59.35 -5.21 10.48
N ALA A 11 -60.00 -4.59 11.46
CA ALA A 11 -59.40 -3.74 12.48
C ALA A 11 -59.40 -4.48 13.83
N ALA A 12 -58.59 -3.93 14.75
CA ALA A 12 -58.54 -4.15 16.20
C ALA A 12 -57.73 -5.38 16.67
N LEU A 13 -56.94 -5.34 17.75
CA LEU A 13 -56.98 -4.53 18.96
C LEU A 13 -55.58 -4.15 19.47
N LEU A 14 -55.48 -2.94 20.03
CA LEU A 14 -54.45 -2.47 20.95
C LEU A 14 -54.57 -3.19 22.31
N VAL A 15 -53.44 -3.64 22.86
CA VAL A 15 -53.27 -3.88 24.29
C VAL A 15 -51.98 -3.19 24.75
N LEU A 16 -52.14 -2.16 25.58
CA LEU A 16 -51.11 -1.49 26.36
C LEU A 16 -51.00 -2.16 27.73
N PRO A 17 -49.78 -2.36 28.26
CA PRO A 17 -49.55 -2.33 29.70
C PRO A 17 -48.82 -1.05 30.11
N LEU A 18 -49.42 -0.33 31.07
CA LEU A 18 -48.80 0.70 31.90
C LEU A 18 -48.14 0.03 33.12
N GLY A 19 -46.94 0.50 33.47
CA GLY A 19 -46.26 0.24 34.76
C GLY A 19 -44.87 -0.36 34.56
N GLY A 20 -43.78 0.14 35.16
CA GLY A 20 -43.61 1.22 36.12
C GLY A 20 -42.13 1.62 36.21
N LEU A 21 -41.88 2.82 36.73
CA LEU A 21 -40.57 3.39 37.02
C LEU A 21 -39.86 2.59 38.12
N THR A 22 -38.56 2.30 37.97
CA THR A 22 -37.49 2.40 39.01
C THR A 22 -36.15 1.90 38.43
N GLY A 23 -35.11 2.74 38.50
CA GLY A 23 -33.75 2.26 38.81
C GLY A 23 -32.66 2.37 37.74
N CYS A 24 -31.74 3.31 37.98
CA CYS A 24 -30.31 3.32 37.60
C CYS A 24 -29.93 3.15 36.12
N SER A 25 -29.84 4.28 35.43
CA SER A 25 -29.03 4.43 34.22
C SER A 25 -27.54 4.39 34.59
N SER A 26 -26.87 3.28 34.23
CA SER A 26 -25.42 3.22 34.06
C SER A 26 -25.18 2.72 32.63
N SER A 27 -24.94 3.64 31.71
CA SER A 27 -24.51 3.33 30.34
C SER A 27 -23.08 2.79 30.35
N PRO A 28 -22.80 1.58 29.85
CA PRO A 28 -21.52 1.31 29.24
C PRO A 28 -21.52 2.03 27.89
N ALA A 29 -20.49 2.82 27.63
CA ALA A 29 -20.22 3.34 26.30
C ALA A 29 -20.15 2.15 25.33
N GLU A 30 -21.15 2.01 24.46
CA GLU A 30 -21.00 1.27 23.21
C GLU A 30 -19.91 1.99 22.42
N GLN A 31 -18.70 1.43 22.45
CA GLN A 31 -17.67 1.73 21.47
C GLN A 31 -18.30 1.48 20.09
N PRO A 32 -18.18 2.41 19.12
CA PRO A 32 -18.45 2.06 17.74
C PRO A 32 -17.37 1.07 17.34
N GLN A 33 -17.69 -0.23 17.39
CA GLN A 33 -16.95 -1.23 16.64
C GLN A 33 -17.09 -0.82 15.18
N SER A 34 -16.08 -0.10 14.71
CA SER A 34 -15.85 0.16 13.31
C SER A 34 -15.79 -1.21 12.67
N MET A 35 -16.87 -1.61 12.00
CA MET A 35 -16.85 -2.77 11.13
C MET A 35 -15.91 -2.39 9.98
N ALA A 36 -14.62 -2.64 10.17
CA ALA A 36 -13.71 -2.81 9.06
C ALA A 36 -14.25 -4.02 8.30
N THR A 37 -14.99 -3.75 7.22
CA THR A 37 -15.34 -4.77 6.25
C THR A 37 -14.05 -5.16 5.53
N SER A 38 -13.21 -5.96 6.19
CA SER A 38 -12.16 -6.73 5.52
C SER A 38 -12.88 -7.76 4.66
N SER A 39 -13.21 -7.38 3.44
CA SER A 39 -13.57 -8.36 2.41
C SER A 39 -12.29 -9.02 1.92
N GLU A 40 -11.70 -9.86 2.76
CA GLU A 40 -10.59 -10.73 2.37
C GLU A 40 -11.18 -11.88 1.55
N ILE A 41 -11.09 -11.78 0.22
CA ILE A 41 -11.20 -12.97 -0.62
C ILE A 41 -9.87 -13.69 -0.47
N ALA A 42 -9.85 -14.74 0.36
CA ALA A 42 -8.70 -15.62 0.46
C ALA A 42 -8.26 -16.06 -0.95
N ASP A 43 -6.96 -15.97 -1.24
CA ASP A 43 -6.32 -16.27 -2.53
C ASP A 43 -6.64 -15.30 -3.68
N GLY A 44 -7.28 -14.16 -3.42
CA GLY A 44 -7.42 -13.08 -4.41
C GLY A 44 -6.07 -12.39 -4.72
N PRO A 45 -5.95 -11.70 -5.87
CA PRO A 45 -4.71 -11.01 -6.26
C PRO A 45 -4.27 -9.95 -5.26
N THR A 46 -5.15 -9.41 -4.41
CA THR A 46 -4.82 -8.47 -3.32
C THR A 46 -4.86 -9.08 -1.92
N SER A 47 -4.89 -10.42 -1.80
CA SER A 47 -5.14 -11.11 -0.52
C SER A 47 -4.11 -10.83 0.57
N GLY A 48 -2.88 -10.43 0.24
CA GLY A 48 -1.87 -10.02 1.22
C GLY A 48 -1.89 -8.53 1.57
N ILE A 49 -2.83 -7.74 1.04
CA ILE A 49 -2.90 -6.30 1.23
C ILE A 49 -4.05 -5.93 2.16
N ARG A 50 -3.71 -5.26 3.26
CA ARG A 50 -4.65 -4.63 4.18
C ARG A 50 -4.76 -3.14 3.84
N SER A 51 -5.92 -2.73 3.35
CA SER A 51 -6.24 -1.31 3.24
C SER A 51 -6.53 -0.73 4.62
N GLN A 52 -5.70 0.21 5.05
CA GLN A 52 -6.09 1.09 6.16
C GLN A 52 -6.79 2.30 5.54
N ALA A 53 -8.07 2.50 5.88
CA ALA A 53 -8.69 3.80 5.63
C ALA A 53 -7.83 4.85 6.34
N ALA A 54 -7.41 5.89 5.63
CA ALA A 54 -6.63 6.98 6.20
C ALA A 54 -7.31 7.44 7.49
N SER A 55 -6.74 7.09 8.64
CA SER A 55 -7.21 7.60 9.91
C SER A 55 -6.99 9.12 9.87
N PRO A 56 -7.99 9.96 10.20
CA PRO A 56 -7.73 11.38 10.35
C PRO A 56 -6.67 11.52 11.44
N GLN A 57 -5.45 11.91 11.06
CA GLN A 57 -4.48 12.39 12.02
C GLN A 57 -5.17 13.57 12.72
N ALA A 58 -5.48 13.38 14.01
CA ALA A 58 -5.84 14.47 14.89
C ALA A 58 -4.59 15.35 15.06
N GLY A 59 -4.35 16.20 14.05
CA GLY A 59 -3.41 17.29 14.09
C GLY A 59 -4.02 18.41 14.90
N ALA A 60 -3.43 18.68 16.06
CA ALA A 60 -3.80 19.75 16.96
C ALA A 60 -3.89 21.11 16.25
N ASP A 61 -4.93 21.86 16.60
CA ASP A 61 -5.10 23.27 16.30
C ASP A 61 -3.83 24.08 16.65
N ALA A 62 -3.31 24.79 15.65
CA ALA A 62 -2.57 26.04 15.86
C ALA A 62 -2.80 26.96 14.65
N ALA A 63 -3.75 27.88 14.83
CA ALA A 63 -4.02 28.97 13.90
C ALA A 63 -3.02 30.13 14.07
N ALA A 64 -2.76 30.80 12.94
CA ALA A 64 -2.20 32.15 12.74
C ALA A 64 -0.72 32.38 13.15
N THR A 65 0.12 33.03 12.36
CA THR A 65 -0.09 34.30 11.64
C THR A 65 0.94 34.43 10.51
N GLY A 66 0.56 35.08 9.40
CA GLY A 66 1.42 35.21 8.22
C GLY A 66 2.50 36.29 8.33
N GLN A 67 3.51 36.20 7.45
CA GLN A 67 4.09 37.33 6.73
C GLN A 67 5.01 36.79 5.62
N ALA A 68 4.85 37.30 4.40
CA ALA A 68 5.85 37.19 3.33
C ALA A 68 7.11 38.01 3.69
N PRO A 69 8.26 37.75 3.04
CA PRO A 69 8.68 38.69 1.99
C PRO A 69 9.39 38.05 0.78
N ALA A 70 9.49 38.86 -0.28
CA ALA A 70 10.17 38.57 -1.53
C ALA A 70 11.64 39.03 -1.56
N ALA A 71 12.52 38.16 -2.08
CA ALA A 71 13.71 38.39 -2.96
C ALA A 71 14.91 39.26 -2.47
N PRO A 72 16.05 39.31 -3.19
CA PRO A 72 17.04 38.23 -3.47
C PRO A 72 18.51 38.68 -3.18
N VAL A 73 19.52 37.91 -3.67
CA VAL A 73 21.00 38.12 -3.72
C VAL A 73 21.78 37.72 -2.44
N SER A 74 22.94 37.05 -2.43
CA SER A 74 24.10 37.07 -3.34
C SER A 74 24.91 35.76 -3.28
N ALA A 75 25.58 35.41 -4.38
CA ALA A 75 26.67 34.43 -4.43
C ALA A 75 27.95 34.99 -3.76
N PRO A 76 28.92 34.12 -3.42
CA PRO A 76 30.20 34.25 -4.13
C PRO A 76 30.85 32.92 -4.54
N THR A 77 31.48 32.99 -5.71
CA THR A 77 32.50 32.10 -6.25
C THR A 77 33.83 32.29 -5.50
N ALA A 78 34.51 31.19 -5.15
CA ALA A 78 35.97 31.13 -5.11
C ALA A 78 36.44 29.67 -5.24
N GLN A 79 37.31 29.44 -6.23
CA GLN A 79 38.02 28.20 -6.55
C GLN A 79 39.50 28.37 -6.10
N PRO A 80 40.42 27.44 -6.45
CA PRO A 80 40.95 26.31 -5.68
C PRO A 80 42.38 26.53 -5.13
N GLU A 81 42.87 25.63 -4.27
CA GLU A 81 44.28 25.29 -4.00
C GLU A 81 44.22 24.22 -2.87
N GLY A 82 44.82 23.03 -2.89
CA GLY A 82 46.07 22.57 -3.48
C GLY A 82 47.07 22.28 -2.35
N HIS A 83 47.11 21.07 -1.79
CA HIS A 83 48.36 20.43 -1.32
C HIS A 83 48.14 18.97 -0.85
N MET A 84 49.01 18.10 -1.33
CA MET A 84 49.24 16.73 -0.85
C MET A 84 49.99 16.75 0.48
N THR A 85 49.79 15.77 1.37
CA THR A 85 50.92 15.03 1.98
C THR A 85 50.39 13.80 2.71
N ALA A 86 51.10 12.68 2.49
CA ALA A 86 50.94 11.40 3.14
C ALA A 86 51.79 11.31 4.42
N SER A 87 51.78 10.10 5.03
CA SER A 87 52.62 9.57 6.12
C SER A 87 52.00 9.65 7.54
N ASP A 88 52.15 8.70 8.45
CA ASP A 88 52.49 7.25 8.45
C ASP A 88 52.33 6.76 9.92
N THR A 89 51.93 5.50 10.09
CA THR A 89 52.33 4.56 11.19
C THR A 89 51.83 4.73 12.65
N PRO A 90 51.67 3.61 13.41
CA PRO A 90 50.78 3.46 14.57
C PRO A 90 51.52 3.38 15.92
N ALA A 91 50.76 3.40 17.04
CA ALA A 91 51.27 3.00 18.34
C ALA A 91 50.21 2.26 19.20
N PRO A 92 50.61 1.28 20.05
CA PRO A 92 49.72 0.34 20.73
C PRO A 92 49.50 0.64 22.23
N GLY A 93 48.53 -0.06 22.82
CA GLY A 93 48.31 -0.19 24.28
C GLY A 93 46.87 0.12 24.68
N SER A 94 46.24 -0.47 25.69
CA SER A 94 46.52 -1.63 26.53
C SER A 94 45.21 -1.87 27.31
N GLN A 95 44.66 -3.08 27.18
CA GLN A 95 43.81 -3.86 28.11
C GLN A 95 42.94 -3.14 29.18
N SER A 96 41.63 -3.37 29.04
CA SER A 96 40.53 -3.68 30.03
C SER A 96 40.86 -3.78 31.53
N PRO A 97 39.89 -3.55 32.48
CA PRO A 97 38.69 -4.41 32.59
C PRO A 97 37.36 -3.79 33.07
N GLU A 98 36.30 -4.51 32.66
CA GLU A 98 35.01 -4.84 33.33
C GLU A 98 33.93 -3.79 33.69
N ALA A 99 32.82 -3.96 32.96
CA ALA A 99 31.46 -4.28 33.41
C ALA A 99 30.64 -3.27 34.22
N THR A 100 29.51 -2.80 33.65
CA THR A 100 28.18 -3.14 34.19
C THR A 100 27.06 -2.93 33.14
N THR A 101 26.10 -3.85 33.16
CA THR A 101 24.68 -3.75 32.75
C THR A 101 24.32 -3.55 31.28
N ALA A 102 23.87 -4.67 30.71
CA ALA A 102 23.03 -4.80 29.54
C ALA A 102 21.84 -3.83 29.56
N SER A 103 21.68 -3.09 28.46
CA SER A 103 20.37 -2.70 27.97
C SER A 103 20.24 -3.36 26.60
N SER A 104 19.57 -4.52 26.58
CA SER A 104 19.15 -5.15 25.34
C SER A 104 18.11 -4.24 24.69
N SER A 105 18.55 -3.30 23.87
CA SER A 105 17.77 -2.97 22.68
C SER A 105 17.80 -4.22 21.82
N ALA A 106 16.75 -5.04 21.93
CA ALA A 106 16.48 -6.04 20.92
C ALA A 106 16.16 -5.26 19.63
N THR A 107 17.19 -5.08 18.80
CA THR A 107 16.96 -5.05 17.35
C THR A 107 16.18 -6.33 17.04
N PRO A 108 15.00 -6.27 16.41
CA PRO A 108 14.36 -7.49 15.95
C PRO A 108 15.38 -8.22 15.07
N GLU A 109 15.74 -9.45 15.45
CA GLU A 109 16.53 -10.28 14.55
C GLU A 109 15.69 -10.50 13.29
N PRO A 110 16.28 -10.36 12.08
CA PRO A 110 15.59 -10.69 10.84
C PRO A 110 15.16 -12.15 10.94
N SER A 111 13.86 -12.34 11.14
CA SER A 111 13.24 -13.65 11.24
C SER A 111 12.89 -14.06 9.82
N GLY A 112 13.86 -14.56 9.06
CA GLY A 112 13.58 -14.97 7.68
C GLY A 112 14.83 -15.49 7.00
N SER A 113 14.86 -16.79 6.70
CA SER A 113 15.81 -17.29 5.70
C SER A 113 15.33 -16.80 4.34
N CYS A 114 16.19 -16.07 3.61
CA CYS A 114 15.88 -15.64 2.26
C CYS A 114 15.43 -16.81 1.38
N ALA A 115 14.50 -16.56 0.44
CA ALA A 115 14.22 -17.52 -0.61
C ALA A 115 15.48 -17.78 -1.47
N ASN A 116 15.48 -18.94 -2.14
CA ASN A 116 16.53 -19.34 -3.08
C ASN A 116 16.00 -19.37 -4.51
N THR A 117 15.11 -18.45 -4.85
CA THR A 117 14.46 -18.33 -6.16
C THR A 117 14.97 -17.10 -6.90
N THR A 118 15.07 -17.18 -8.23
CA THR A 118 15.26 -15.98 -9.05
C THR A 118 13.93 -15.25 -9.22
N ALA A 119 13.98 -13.99 -9.66
CA ALA A 119 12.78 -13.22 -9.98
C ALA A 119 11.90 -13.94 -11.02
N GLU A 120 12.49 -14.54 -12.04
CA GLU A 120 11.76 -15.28 -13.09
C GLU A 120 11.08 -16.52 -12.51
N GLN A 121 11.72 -17.26 -11.60
CA GLN A 121 11.08 -18.39 -10.92
C GLN A 121 9.93 -17.91 -10.06
N ALA A 122 10.14 -16.90 -9.21
CA ALA A 122 9.12 -16.36 -8.31
C ALA A 122 7.89 -15.85 -9.08
N VAL A 123 8.09 -15.20 -10.23
CA VAL A 123 7.01 -14.79 -11.13
C VAL A 123 6.31 -16.01 -11.72
N ASN A 124 7.04 -16.93 -12.36
CA ASN A 124 6.43 -18.07 -13.04
C ASN A 124 5.62 -18.97 -12.10
N GLU A 125 6.06 -19.13 -10.86
CA GLU A 125 5.36 -19.92 -9.84
C GLU A 125 4.05 -19.26 -9.36
N ASN A 126 3.90 -17.95 -9.55
CA ASN A 126 2.78 -17.18 -9.00
C ASN A 126 1.96 -16.42 -10.05
N ILE A 127 2.34 -16.45 -11.32
CA ILE A 127 1.72 -15.67 -12.40
C ILE A 127 0.23 -15.98 -12.58
N ASP A 128 -0.18 -17.23 -12.35
CA ASP A 128 -1.57 -17.66 -12.43
C ASP A 128 -2.45 -17.02 -11.34
N LYS A 129 -1.86 -16.59 -10.22
CA LYS A 129 -2.55 -15.92 -9.11
C LYS A 129 -2.82 -14.44 -9.37
N VAL A 130 -2.18 -13.85 -10.39
CA VAL A 130 -2.35 -12.44 -10.78
C VAL A 130 -3.71 -12.22 -11.45
N GLY A 131 -4.27 -13.27 -12.06
CA GLY A 131 -5.48 -13.17 -12.87
C GLY A 131 -5.23 -12.63 -14.27
N PRO A 132 -6.27 -12.59 -15.13
CA PRO A 132 -6.14 -12.15 -16.51
C PRO A 132 -5.87 -10.65 -16.61
N ALA A 133 -5.08 -10.25 -17.61
CA ALA A 133 -4.79 -8.86 -17.92
C ALA A 133 -6.03 -8.03 -18.31
N PHE A 134 -7.02 -8.67 -18.90
CA PHE A 134 -8.27 -8.06 -19.34
C PHE A 134 -9.43 -8.91 -18.82
N PRO A 135 -9.92 -8.68 -17.59
CA PRO A 135 -10.97 -9.51 -16.99
C PRO A 135 -12.30 -9.41 -17.76
N GLU A 136 -12.62 -8.23 -18.29
CA GLU A 136 -13.84 -7.99 -19.09
C GLU A 136 -13.63 -8.17 -20.59
N GLY A 137 -12.37 -8.23 -21.05
CA GLY A 137 -12.01 -8.32 -22.46
C GLY A 137 -11.43 -9.68 -22.78
N ASN A 138 -12.10 -10.47 -23.61
CA ASN A 138 -11.51 -11.74 -24.07
C ASN A 138 -10.39 -11.47 -25.08
N VAL A 139 -9.17 -11.23 -24.57
CA VAL A 139 -7.95 -11.04 -25.35
C VAL A 139 -7.05 -12.27 -25.12
N PRO A 140 -7.23 -13.36 -25.90
CA PRO A 140 -6.64 -14.66 -25.60
C PRO A 140 -5.10 -14.67 -25.61
N ASP A 141 -4.49 -13.75 -26.35
CA ASP A 141 -3.03 -13.63 -26.47
C ASP A 141 -2.42 -12.61 -25.48
N ALA A 142 -3.22 -12.04 -24.58
CA ALA A 142 -2.74 -11.07 -23.58
C ALA A 142 -2.11 -11.78 -22.38
N GLU A 143 -0.84 -12.15 -22.55
CA GLU A 143 -0.05 -12.79 -21.51
C GLU A 143 0.78 -11.76 -20.74
N TRP A 144 0.85 -11.94 -19.42
CA TRP A 144 1.76 -11.18 -18.58
C TRP A 144 3.23 -11.48 -18.92
N LEU A 145 4.06 -10.43 -18.83
CA LEU A 145 5.49 -10.45 -19.03
C LEU A 145 6.15 -9.58 -17.95
N ALA A 146 7.06 -10.17 -17.17
CA ALA A 146 7.92 -9.43 -16.26
C ALA A 146 8.94 -8.59 -17.07
N VAL A 147 9.04 -7.30 -16.76
CA VAL A 147 9.93 -6.37 -17.48
C VAL A 147 10.96 -5.68 -16.61
N ASP A 148 10.78 -5.71 -15.29
CA ASP A 148 11.73 -5.16 -14.32
C ASP A 148 11.94 -6.18 -13.19
N THR A 149 12.86 -7.13 -13.41
CA THR A 149 13.17 -8.19 -12.45
C THR A 149 14.23 -7.79 -11.43
N GLN A 150 14.90 -6.64 -11.62
CA GLN A 150 15.96 -6.17 -10.71
C GLN A 150 15.43 -5.61 -9.39
N THR A 151 14.12 -5.37 -9.33
CA THR A 151 13.40 -4.88 -8.14
C THR A 151 12.99 -6.02 -7.19
N TYR A 152 13.12 -7.27 -7.64
CA TYR A 152 12.97 -8.46 -6.81
C TYR A 152 14.24 -8.73 -6.00
N ASP A 153 14.04 -8.99 -4.72
CA ASP A 153 15.09 -9.41 -3.80
C ASP A 153 14.49 -10.49 -2.88
N PRO A 154 15.05 -11.72 -2.87
CA PRO A 154 14.54 -12.82 -2.06
C PRO A 154 14.85 -12.68 -0.56
N CYS A 155 15.56 -11.63 -0.15
CA CYS A 155 15.89 -11.32 1.25
C CYS A 155 15.25 -10.01 1.76
N ALA A 156 14.51 -9.30 0.91
CA ALA A 156 13.96 -7.99 1.28
C ALA A 156 12.62 -8.15 1.99
N ASP A 157 12.41 -7.31 3.01
CA ASP A 157 11.13 -7.17 3.69
C ASP A 157 9.98 -6.87 2.70
N LEU A 158 10.24 -6.06 1.68
CA LEU A 158 9.32 -5.87 0.57
C LEU A 158 10.09 -5.69 -0.74
N SER A 159 9.85 -6.58 -1.70
CA SER A 159 10.32 -6.47 -3.08
C SER A 159 9.15 -6.59 -4.05
N TRP A 160 9.37 -6.23 -5.32
CA TRP A 160 8.30 -6.27 -6.32
C TRP A 160 8.82 -6.71 -7.68
N VAL A 161 7.91 -7.06 -8.58
CA VAL A 161 8.17 -7.22 -10.00
C VAL A 161 7.05 -6.56 -10.80
N THR A 162 7.40 -5.72 -11.77
CA THR A 162 6.43 -5.12 -12.68
C THR A 162 6.13 -6.05 -13.86
N LEU A 163 4.84 -6.33 -14.04
CA LEU A 163 4.29 -7.05 -15.16
C LEU A 163 3.67 -6.09 -16.19
N THR A 164 3.87 -6.40 -17.46
CA THR A 164 3.20 -5.76 -18.60
C THR A 164 2.65 -6.83 -19.54
N ILE A 165 1.99 -6.45 -20.62
CA ILE A 165 1.48 -7.41 -21.61
C ILE A 165 2.52 -7.66 -22.69
N ARG A 166 2.77 -8.95 -23.00
CA ARG A 166 3.57 -9.34 -24.16
C ARG A 166 2.99 -8.74 -25.43
N GLY A 167 3.79 -7.97 -26.17
CA GLY A 167 3.32 -7.25 -27.37
C GLY A 167 2.38 -6.07 -27.08
N GLY A 168 2.25 -5.67 -25.81
CA GLY A 168 1.44 -4.53 -25.40
C GLY A 168 1.98 -3.18 -25.85
N THR A 169 1.15 -2.16 -25.69
CA THR A 169 1.52 -0.75 -25.90
C THR A 169 1.78 -0.07 -24.55
N ALA A 170 2.29 1.16 -24.56
CA ALA A 170 2.53 1.91 -23.34
C ALA A 170 1.27 2.13 -22.47
N SER A 171 0.07 2.10 -23.07
CA SER A 171 -1.21 2.22 -22.36
C SER A 171 -1.86 0.89 -22.02
N SER A 172 -1.21 -0.24 -22.33
CA SER A 172 -1.71 -1.55 -21.92
C SER A 172 -1.73 -1.68 -20.40
N PRO A 173 -2.58 -2.56 -19.84
CA PRO A 173 -2.56 -2.87 -18.43
C PRO A 173 -1.17 -3.32 -17.96
N SER A 174 -0.87 -2.97 -16.72
CA SER A 174 0.32 -3.39 -15.99
C SER A 174 -0.09 -3.78 -14.57
N GLN A 175 0.76 -4.57 -13.93
CA GLN A 175 0.53 -5.02 -12.56
C GLN A 175 1.87 -5.06 -11.82
N GLN A 176 1.81 -5.00 -10.50
CA GLN A 176 3.00 -5.21 -9.66
C GLN A 176 2.76 -6.35 -8.69
N MET A 177 3.55 -7.41 -8.84
CA MET A 177 3.61 -8.51 -7.88
C MET A 177 4.47 -8.06 -6.69
N LEU A 178 4.01 -8.33 -5.48
CA LEU A 178 4.70 -8.02 -4.22
C LEU A 178 5.24 -9.29 -3.59
N PHE A 179 6.42 -9.18 -2.98
CA PHE A 179 7.10 -10.29 -2.32
C PHE A 179 7.70 -9.86 -0.98
N HIS A 180 7.73 -10.77 0.00
CA HIS A 180 8.45 -10.65 1.27
C HIS A 180 9.36 -11.87 1.41
N ASP A 181 10.67 -11.67 1.56
CA ASP A 181 11.66 -12.77 1.61
C ASP A 181 11.51 -13.78 0.45
N GLY A 182 11.08 -13.27 -0.70
CA GLY A 182 10.81 -14.04 -1.92
C GLY A 182 9.48 -14.81 -1.95
N GLU A 183 8.70 -14.79 -0.87
CA GLU A 183 7.33 -15.30 -0.83
C GLU A 183 6.37 -14.30 -1.50
N TYR A 184 5.46 -14.79 -2.35
CA TYR A 184 4.50 -13.96 -3.05
C TYR A 184 3.33 -13.52 -2.15
N LEU A 185 3.13 -12.21 -2.04
CA LEU A 185 2.10 -11.58 -1.20
C LEU A 185 0.82 -11.21 -1.95
N GLY A 186 0.86 -11.21 -3.29
CA GLY A 186 -0.20 -10.68 -4.13
C GLY A 186 0.28 -9.53 -5.01
N THR A 187 -0.63 -8.64 -5.35
CA THR A 187 -0.45 -7.54 -6.29
C THR A 187 -1.00 -6.25 -5.76
N THR A 188 -0.41 -5.13 -6.18
CA THR A 188 -0.75 -3.81 -5.63
C THR A 188 -2.22 -3.40 -5.82
N THR A 189 -2.89 -3.92 -6.84
CA THR A 189 -4.31 -3.69 -7.13
C THR A 189 -4.96 -4.96 -7.64
N LYS A 190 -6.27 -5.13 -7.40
CA LYS A 190 -6.98 -6.35 -7.80
C LYS A 190 -6.92 -6.63 -9.30
N GLU A 191 -6.95 -5.57 -10.10
CA GLU A 191 -6.90 -5.62 -11.57
C GLU A 191 -5.71 -4.81 -12.09
N GLY A 192 -5.26 -5.15 -13.29
CA GLY A 192 -4.19 -4.41 -13.96
C GLY A 192 -4.63 -3.00 -14.33
N ILE A 193 -3.77 -2.02 -14.08
CA ILE A 193 -4.04 -0.61 -14.40
C ILE A 193 -3.30 -0.25 -15.69
N ALA A 194 -3.94 0.52 -16.57
CA ALA A 194 -3.31 1.05 -17.78
C ALA A 194 -2.00 1.77 -17.43
N PHE A 195 -0.99 1.64 -18.30
CA PHE A 195 0.35 2.20 -18.12
C PHE A 195 1.14 1.58 -16.97
N SER A 196 2.40 1.23 -17.23
CA SER A 196 3.34 0.84 -16.17
C SER A 196 3.41 1.94 -15.10
N PRO A 197 3.26 1.60 -13.81
CA PRO A 197 3.40 2.58 -12.75
C PRO A 197 4.86 3.01 -12.61
N GLU A 198 5.05 4.18 -12.01
CA GLU A 198 6.36 4.58 -11.51
C GLU A 198 6.46 4.14 -10.05
N THR A 199 7.41 3.26 -9.76
CA THR A 199 7.60 2.69 -8.41
C THR A 199 8.97 3.05 -7.88
N VAL A 200 8.99 3.57 -6.67
CA VAL A 200 10.22 3.93 -5.97
C VAL A 200 10.29 3.21 -4.63
N ARG A 201 11.47 2.71 -4.30
CA ARG A 201 11.75 2.15 -2.98
C ARG A 201 11.88 3.29 -1.97
N LEU A 202 11.13 3.22 -0.87
CA LEU A 202 11.23 4.17 0.24
C LEU A 202 12.13 3.64 1.37
N SER A 203 12.04 2.33 1.64
CA SER A 203 12.86 1.61 2.60
C SER A 203 12.93 0.12 2.20
N ASP A 204 13.57 -0.71 3.01
CA ASP A 204 13.62 -2.17 2.80
C ASP A 204 12.22 -2.80 2.82
N SER A 205 11.33 -2.26 3.67
CA SER A 205 9.96 -2.73 3.87
C SER A 205 8.87 -1.90 3.19
N ALA A 206 9.20 -0.84 2.44
CA ALA A 206 8.19 0.06 1.86
C ALA A 206 8.51 0.58 0.46
N ILE A 207 7.47 0.67 -0.37
CA ILE A 207 7.51 1.22 -1.72
C ILE A 207 6.40 2.27 -1.92
N GLN A 208 6.66 3.24 -2.78
CA GLN A 208 5.64 4.15 -3.30
C GLN A 208 5.38 3.86 -4.76
N VAL A 209 4.10 3.79 -5.13
CA VAL A 209 3.63 3.50 -6.47
C VAL A 209 2.79 4.67 -6.96
N THR A 210 3.20 5.24 -8.09
CA THR A 210 2.43 6.28 -8.79
C THR A 210 1.76 5.67 -10.00
N TYR A 211 0.43 5.60 -9.95
CA TYR A 211 -0.41 5.12 -11.03
C TYR A 211 -0.73 6.23 -12.03
N ARG A 212 -1.00 5.84 -13.28
CA ARG A 212 -1.46 6.73 -14.34
C ARG A 212 -2.68 6.14 -15.03
N TRP A 213 -3.60 6.99 -15.46
CA TRP A 213 -4.71 6.60 -16.34
C TRP A 213 -5.16 7.79 -17.20
N ALA A 214 -5.88 7.50 -18.28
CA ALA A 214 -6.58 8.53 -19.04
C ALA A 214 -7.89 8.85 -18.32
N LYS A 215 -8.12 10.13 -17.99
CA LYS A 215 -9.41 10.56 -17.43
C LYS A 215 -10.49 10.52 -18.50
N GLU A 216 -11.75 10.64 -18.07
CA GLU A 216 -12.86 10.77 -18.99
C GLU A 216 -12.63 11.92 -19.99
N GLY A 217 -12.79 11.62 -21.28
CA GLY A 217 -12.58 12.55 -22.38
C GLY A 217 -11.11 12.72 -22.82
N GLU A 218 -10.14 12.12 -22.14
CA GLU A 218 -8.73 12.14 -22.56
C GLU A 218 -8.40 11.00 -23.53
N SER A 219 -7.39 11.24 -24.38
CA SER A 219 -6.74 10.15 -25.12
C SER A 219 -5.68 9.47 -24.26
N ASN A 220 -5.33 8.22 -24.58
CA ASN A 220 -4.24 7.51 -23.90
C ASN A 220 -2.90 8.27 -23.96
N ALA A 221 -2.61 8.93 -25.09
CA ALA A 221 -1.40 9.74 -25.23
C ALA A 221 -1.40 11.00 -24.34
N GLY A 222 -2.59 11.50 -23.99
CA GLY A 222 -2.80 12.68 -23.13
C GLY A 222 -3.14 12.36 -21.68
N ALA A 223 -2.93 11.12 -21.22
CA ALA A 223 -3.37 10.64 -19.91
C ALA A 223 -2.82 11.47 -18.73
N SER A 224 -3.69 12.20 -18.05
CA SER A 224 -3.34 13.09 -16.93
C SER A 224 -3.72 12.57 -15.54
N GLY A 225 -4.45 11.45 -15.44
CA GLY A 225 -4.78 10.79 -14.18
C GLY A 225 -3.53 10.38 -13.42
N ARG A 226 -3.47 10.67 -12.12
CA ARG A 226 -2.40 10.29 -11.20
C ARG A 226 -2.98 9.96 -9.83
N ALA A 227 -2.48 8.90 -9.20
CA ALA A 227 -2.80 8.51 -7.83
C ALA A 227 -1.53 7.90 -7.23
N VAL A 228 -1.24 8.25 -5.98
CA VAL A 228 -0.03 7.81 -5.28
C VAL A 228 -0.43 6.91 -4.12
N SER A 229 0.09 5.70 -4.12
CA SER A 229 -0.09 4.71 -3.06
C SER A 229 1.24 4.34 -2.43
N THR A 230 1.22 4.02 -1.15
CA THR A 230 2.35 3.46 -0.41
C THR A 230 1.97 2.07 0.08
N TYR A 231 2.86 1.11 -0.10
CA TYR A 231 2.73 -0.27 0.34
C TYR A 231 3.87 -0.55 1.31
N SER A 232 3.56 -1.11 2.48
CA SER A 232 4.56 -1.37 3.53
C SER A 232 4.34 -2.72 4.17
N TRP A 233 5.39 -3.52 4.29
CA TRP A 233 5.35 -4.77 5.05
C TRP A 233 5.13 -4.47 6.54
N ASN A 234 4.12 -5.11 7.14
CA ASN A 234 3.80 -5.03 8.56
C ASN A 234 4.11 -6.38 9.22
N PRO A 235 5.21 -6.48 10.00
CA PRO A 235 5.60 -7.74 10.62
C PRO A 235 4.66 -8.17 11.76
N ASN A 236 3.80 -7.28 12.27
CA ASN A 236 2.84 -7.65 13.32
C ASN A 236 1.62 -8.40 12.77
N THR A 237 1.26 -8.14 11.52
CA THR A 237 0.12 -8.74 10.85
C THR A 237 0.52 -9.68 9.72
N GLU A 238 1.83 -9.82 9.46
CA GLU A 238 2.41 -10.61 8.37
C GLU A 238 1.72 -10.30 7.04
N SER A 239 1.53 -9.01 6.77
CA SER A 239 0.80 -8.52 5.59
C SER A 239 1.32 -7.17 5.12
N VAL A 240 0.90 -6.76 3.93
CA VAL A 240 1.21 -5.44 3.37
C VAL A 240 0.12 -4.45 3.78
N ASP A 241 0.49 -3.38 4.49
CA ASP A 241 -0.38 -2.24 4.70
C ASP A 241 -0.38 -1.33 3.46
N HIS A 242 -1.57 -0.88 3.07
CA HIS A 242 -1.76 0.13 2.03
C HIS A 242 -2.20 1.47 2.62
N ALA A 243 -1.61 2.54 2.09
CA ALA A 243 -2.00 3.93 2.34
C ALA A 243 -1.97 4.76 1.06
N GLY A 244 -2.72 5.85 1.02
CA GLY A 244 -2.78 6.76 -0.13
C GLY A 244 -3.97 6.46 -1.04
N GLU A 245 -3.87 6.90 -2.29
CA GLU A 245 -4.97 6.88 -3.25
C GLU A 245 -4.77 5.79 -4.31
N TRP A 246 -5.84 5.06 -4.62
CA TRP A 246 -5.94 4.27 -5.84
C TRP A 246 -6.58 5.08 -6.97
N PRO A 247 -6.32 4.72 -8.24
CA PRO A 247 -7.12 5.21 -9.35
C PRO A 247 -8.62 4.99 -9.12
N PRO A 248 -9.50 5.86 -9.64
CA PRO A 248 -10.94 5.71 -9.49
C PRO A 248 -11.46 4.35 -9.96
N GLY A 249 -12.30 3.71 -9.15
CA GLY A 249 -12.91 2.41 -9.48
C GLY A 249 -12.01 1.19 -9.27
N ILE A 250 -10.79 1.38 -8.72
CA ILE A 250 -9.85 0.30 -8.41
C ILE A 250 -9.65 0.18 -6.89
N GLY A 251 -9.57 -1.07 -6.43
CA GLY A 251 -9.33 -1.50 -5.04
C GLY A 251 -9.47 -3.01 -4.92
#